data_AF-A0A1G7JIA7-F1
#
_entry.id   AF-A0A1G7JIA7-F1
#
_cell.length_a   1.000
_cell.length_b   1.000
_cell.length_c   1.000
_cell.angle_alpha   90.00
_cell.angle_beta   90.00
_cell.angle_gamma   90.00
#
_symmetry.space_group_name_H-M   'P 1'
#
loop_
_entity.id
_entity.type
_entity.pdbx_description
1 polymer ?
#
loop_
_entity_poly.entity_id
_entity_poly.type
_entity_poly.pdbx_seq_one_letter_code
_entity_poly.pdbx_strand_id
1 'polypeptide(L)' 'MGLTDRAKALGARIKALRDRHAALDAQIGEIHSRPLPDTVQLRRLKVRKLRLRDEIRTLEGIVRTLARGPRPA' A
#
# COMPACT_ATOMS: atom_id res chain seq x y z
N MET A 1 0.26 -23.91 14.66
CA MET A 1 0.71 -22.50 14.74
C MET A 1 1.37 -22.11 13.42
N GLY A 2 0.63 -21.63 12.41
CA GLY A 2 1.25 -21.34 11.11
C GLY A 2 0.44 -20.47 10.15
N LEU A 3 -0.90 -20.56 10.16
CA LEU A 3 -1.75 -19.67 9.36
C LEU A 3 -1.92 -18.29 10.00
N THR A 4 -2.13 -18.25 11.32
CA THR A 4 -2.38 -17.02 12.07
C THR A 4 -1.15 -16.11 12.05
N ASP A 5 0.05 -16.68 12.18
CA ASP A 5 1.31 -15.94 12.14
C ASP A 5 1.58 -15.33 10.76
N ARG A 6 1.26 -16.06 9.68
CA ARG A 6 1.36 -15.54 8.31
C ARG A 6 0.37 -14.40 8.06
N ALA A 7 -0.88 -14.55 8.50
CA ALA A 7 -1.88 -13.48 8.39
C ALA A 7 -1.44 -12.23 9.17
N LYS A 8 -0.86 -12.40 10.37
CA LYS A 8 -0.31 -11.30 11.18
C LYS A 8 0.88 -10.62 10.51
N ALA A 9 1.79 -11.39 9.92
CA ALA A 9 2.94 -10.86 9.16
C ALA A 9 2.49 -10.08 7.92
N LEU A 10 1.50 -10.57 7.18
CA LEU A 10 0.90 -9.86 6.06
C LEU A 10 0.21 -8.57 6.50
N GLY A 11 -0.51 -8.59 7.64
CA GLY A 11 -1.10 -7.39 8.23
C GLY A 11 -0.06 -6.32 8.59
N ALA A 12 1.06 -6.72 9.19
CA ALA A 12 2.17 -5.81 9.48
C ALA A 12 2.78 -5.20 8.21
N ARG A 13 2.94 -6.02 7.16
CA ARG A 13 3.44 -5.56 5.85
C ARG A 13 2.47 -4.58 5.18
N ILE A 14 1.16 -4.85 5.22
CA ILE A 14 0.12 -3.94 4.73
C ILE A 14 0.19 -2.59 5.47
N LYS A 15 0.35 -2.61 6.80
CA LYS A 15 0.52 -1.37 7.59
C LYS A 15 1.73 -0.58 7.13
N ALA A 16 2.89 -1.21 6.98
CA ALA A 16 4.11 -0.54 6.53
C ALA A 16 3.96 0.07 5.11
N LEU A 17 3.27 -0.62 4.20
CA LEU A 17 2.99 -0.09 2.86
C LEU A 17 2.03 1.12 2.92
N ARG A 18 1.03 1.10 3.81
CA ARG A 18 0.12 2.24 4.03
C ARG A 18 0.86 3.45 4.59
N ASP A 19 1.74 3.23 5.57
CA ASP A 19 2.58 4.31 6.13
C ASP A 19 3.46 4.93 5.04
N ARG A 20 4.05 4.10 4.17
CA ARG A 20 4.85 4.57 3.01
C ARG A 20 4.00 5.32 1.98
N HIS A 21 2.77 4.87 1.74
CA HIS A 21 1.82 5.55 0.86
C HIS A 21 1.45 6.93 1.40
N ALA A 22 1.15 7.04 2.70
CA ALA A 22 0.87 8.32 3.36
C ALA A 22 2.05 9.29 3.27
N ALA A 23 3.29 8.80 3.42
CA ALA A 23 4.49 9.61 3.25
C ALA A 23 4.66 10.13 1.81
N LEU A 24 4.30 9.34 0.79
CA LEU A 24 4.29 9.82 -0.61
C LEU A 24 3.22 10.87 -0.83
N ASP A 25 2.06 10.76 -0.17
CA ASP A 25 1.01 11.77 -0.25
C ASP A 25 1.44 13.12 0.33
N ALA A 26 2.11 13.10 1.48
CA ALA A 26 2.70 14.31 2.05
C ALA A 26 3.72 14.95 1.10
N GLN A 27 4.63 14.17 0.51
CA GLN A 27 5.61 14.68 -0.46
C GLN A 27 4.95 15.26 -1.73
N ILE A 28 3.90 14.61 -2.23
CA ILE A 28 3.12 15.12 -3.38
C ILE A 28 2.48 16.46 -3.01
N GLY A 29 1.90 16.58 -1.82
CA GLY A 29 1.32 17.83 -1.32
C GLY A 29 2.35 18.96 -1.22
N GLU A 30 3.54 18.67 -0.67
CA GLU A 30 4.62 19.64 -0.54
C GLU A 30 5.12 20.16 -1.90
N ILE A 31 5.24 19.29 -2.90
CA ILE A 31 5.65 19.72 -4.25
C ILE A 31 4.54 20.54 -4.91
N HIS A 32 3.27 20.15 -4.72
CA HIS A 32 2.13 20.91 -5.24
C HIS A 32 1.99 22.30 -4.63
N SER A 33 2.45 22.52 -3.39
CA SER A 33 2.44 23.85 -2.76
C SER A 33 3.56 24.78 -3.24
N ARG A 34 4.52 24.30 -4.04
CA ARG A 34 5.61 25.12 -4.56
C ARG A 34 5.11 26.03 -5.69
N PRO A 35 5.58 27.30 -5.78
CA PRO A 35 5.20 28.22 -6.87
C PRO A 35 5.50 27.69 -8.27
N LEU A 36 6.54 26.87 -8.41
CA LEU A 36 6.88 26.17 -9.65
C LEU A 36 7.05 24.67 -9.35
N PRO A 37 5.98 23.86 -9.43
CA PRO A 37 6.03 22.45 -9.06
C PRO A 37 6.82 21.63 -10.10
N ASP A 38 7.72 20.76 -9.62
CA ASP A 38 8.40 19.79 -10.49
C ASP A 38 7.41 18.69 -10.92
N THR A 39 6.87 18.85 -12.14
CA THR A 39 5.88 17.96 -12.74
C THR A 39 6.45 16.56 -13.02
N VAL A 40 7.75 16.43 -13.28
CA VAL A 40 8.42 15.14 -13.50
C VAL A 40 8.54 14.38 -12.18
N GLN A 41 8.94 15.08 -11.11
CA GLN A 41 8.96 14.52 -9.76
C GLN A 41 7.55 14.12 -9.31
N LEU A 42 6.54 14.95 -9.53
CA LEU A 42 5.14 14.62 -9.25
C LEU A 42 4.69 13.36 -9.99
N ARG A 43 4.99 13.24 -11.30
CA ARG A 43 4.65 12.05 -12.08
C ARG A 43 5.30 10.80 -11.50
N ARG A 44 6.59 10.86 -11.16
CA ARG A 44 7.32 9.74 -10.53
C ARG A 44 6.69 9.33 -9.19
N LEU A 45 6.35 10.29 -8.34
CA LEU A 45 5.72 10.03 -7.05
C LEU A 45 4.32 9.44 -7.20
N LYS A 46 3.50 9.96 -8.13
CA LYS A 46 2.16 9.43 -8.42
C LYS A 46 2.21 7.99 -8.93
N VAL A 47 3.16 7.65 -9.81
CA VAL A 47 3.36 6.26 -10.26
C VAL A 47 3.75 5.35 -9.10
N ARG A 48 4.65 5.81 -8.22
CA ARG A 48 5.07 5.04 -7.04
C ARG A 48 3.91 4.84 -6.05
N LYS A 49 3.08 5.86 -5.86
CA LYS A 49 1.85 5.80 -5.04
C LYS A 49 0.87 4.77 -5.60
N LEU A 50 0.62 4.77 -6.91
CA LEU A 50 -0.25 3.79 -7.57
C LEU A 50 0.25 2.35 -7.34
N ARG A 51 1.56 2.11 -7.55
CA ARG A 51 2.15 0.79 -7.31
C ARG A 51 1.97 0.31 -5.87
N LEU A 52 2.16 1.19 -4.87
CA LEU A 52 1.93 0.83 -3.47
C LEU A 52 0.47 0.49 -3.20
N ARG A 53 -0.47 1.25 -3.78
CA ARG A 53 -1.91 0.97 -3.66
C ARG A 53 -2.26 -0.40 -4.23
N ASP A 54 -1.70 -0.74 -5.38
CA ASP A 54 -1.97 -2.04 -6.04
C ASP A 54 -1.35 -3.20 -5.25
N GLU A 55 -0.15 -3.01 -4.67
CA GLU A 55 0.47 -4.00 -3.77
C GLU A 55 -0.36 -4.20 -2.49
N ILE A 56 -0.83 -3.11 -1.87
CA ILE A 56 -1.74 -3.18 -0.70
C ILE A 56 -3.00 -3.96 -1.05
N ARG A 57 -3.66 -3.64 -2.17
CA ARG A 57 -4.89 -4.33 -2.60
C ARG A 57 -4.65 -5.83 -2.82
N THR A 58 -3.50 -6.20 -3.37
CA THR A 58 -3.11 -7.59 -3.60
C THR A 58 -2.94 -8.33 -2.27
N LEU A 59 -2.19 -7.75 -1.33
CA LEU A 59 -1.96 -8.34 -0.01
C LEU A 59 -3.25 -8.44 0.81
N GLU A 60 -4.13 -7.43 0.74
CA GLU A 60 -5.45 -7.46 1.37
C GLU A 60 -6.34 -8.57 0.80
N GLY A 61 -6.26 -8.81 -0.51
CA GLY A 61 -6.91 -9.95 -1.17
C GLY A 61 -6.41 -11.28 -0.61
N ILE A 62 -5.09 -11.44 -0.49
CA ILE A 62 -4.46 -12.65 0.06
C ILE A 62 -4.90 -12.87 1.51
N VAL A 63 -4.84 -11.84 2.36
CA VAL A 63 -5.27 -11.93 3.76
C VAL A 63 -6.75 -12.30 3.86
N ARG A 64 -7.60 -11.73 3.01
CA ARG A 64 -9.04 -12.06 2.97
C ARG A 64 -9.28 -13.52 2.60
N THR A 65 -8.54 -14.06 1.64
CA THR A 65 -8.62 -15.47 1.25
C THR A 65 -8.15 -16.38 2.39
N LEU A 66 -7.03 -16.03 3.05
CA LEU A 66 -6.51 -16.78 4.19
C LEU A 66 -7.45 -16.74 5.41
N ALA A 67 -8.16 -15.64 5.62
CA ALA A 67 -9.08 -15.46 6.73
C ALA A 67 -10.45 -16.14 6.53
N ARG A 68 -10.86 -16.41 5.28
CA ARG A 68 -12.19 -16.96 4.97
C ARG A 68 -12.30 -18.49 5.08
N GLY A 69 -11.19 -19.21 5.26
CA GLY A 69 -11.18 -20.68 5.24
C GLY A 69 -11.60 -21.27 3.88
N PRO A 70 -11.33 -22.57 3.61
CA PRO A 70 -11.84 -23.20 2.41
C PRO A 70 -13.37 -23.15 2.45
N ARG A 71 -14.01 -22.67 1.37
CA ARG A 71 -15.46 -22.85 1.20
C ARG A 71 -15.73 -24.37 1.20
N PRO A 72 -16.57 -24.91 2.09
CA PRO A 72 -17.08 -26.26 1.88
C PRO A 72 -17.86 -26.26 0.55
N ALA A 73 -17.59 -27.28 -0.26
CA ALA A 73 -18.26 -27.54 -1.52
C ALA A 73 -19.76 -27.76 -1.32
#